data_AF-A0A954MQK3-F1
#
_entry.id   AF-A0A954MQK3-F1
#
_cell.length_a   1.000
_cell.length_b   1.000
_cell.length_c   1.000
_cell.angle_alpha   90.00
_cell.angle_beta   90.00
_cell.angle_gamma   90.00
#
_symmetry.space_group_name_H-M   'P 1'
#
loop_
_entity.id
_entity.type
_entity.pdbx_description
1 polymer ?
#
loop_
_entity_poly.entity_id
_entity_poly.type
_entity_poly.pdbx_seq_one_letter_code
_entity_poly.pdbx_strand_id
1 'polypeptide(L)'
;MTPQKFGYMNDVDRLIEQTSVSQVLAHYGKPLPEKDSGEHRMDCVFNEDCADSQYGNLTVKLNDVINRIYCHTCKVRGNLLTLLHGLETHRPPTGGRLRGEEFKTAVAKLREIAGQPSENPSPVSSAPVIAESFHPTPQARPSASASSSATSSAAAKLTNTPLHRHEKEAARALANLHEELIVDVSEMSPEAAQYVRSRSWMTPELMKKWGV
;
A
#
# COMPACT_ATOMS: atom_id res chain seq x y z
N MET A 1 -19.87 17.72 -22.58
CA MET A 1 -18.48 17.66 -22.08
C MET A 1 -18.20 16.22 -21.70
N THR A 2 -17.37 15.52 -22.48
CA THR A 2 -17.02 14.12 -22.23
C THR A 2 -16.01 14.07 -21.08
N PRO A 3 -16.21 13.27 -20.03
CA PRO A 3 -15.20 13.11 -18.98
C PRO A 3 -13.96 12.44 -19.59
N GLN A 4 -12.82 13.14 -19.57
CA GLN A 4 -11.55 12.52 -19.91
C GLN A 4 -11.26 11.43 -18.87
N LYS A 5 -11.09 10.19 -19.33
CA LYS A 5 -10.58 9.10 -18.49
C LYS A 5 -9.10 9.36 -18.24
N PHE A 6 -8.76 9.81 -17.05
CA PHE A 6 -7.37 9.87 -16.62
C PHE A 6 -6.89 8.48 -16.19
N GLY A 7 -5.57 8.29 -16.16
CA GLY A 7 -5.00 7.09 -15.55
C GLY A 7 -5.27 7.09 -14.05
N TYR A 8 -5.53 5.91 -13.47
CA TYR A 8 -5.92 5.74 -12.07
C TYR A 8 -5.02 6.47 -11.06
N MET A 9 -3.70 6.56 -11.30
CA MET A 9 -2.78 7.30 -10.43
C MET A 9 -2.98 8.82 -10.51
N ASN A 10 -3.18 9.37 -11.71
CA ASN A 10 -3.45 10.80 -11.90
C ASN A 10 -4.78 11.21 -11.26
N ASP A 11 -5.78 10.33 -11.27
CA ASP A 11 -7.04 10.55 -10.56
C ASP A 11 -6.84 10.65 -9.05
N VAL A 12 -5.98 9.78 -8.49
CA VAL A 12 -5.66 9.81 -7.05
C VAL A 12 -4.86 11.05 -6.68
N ASP A 13 -3.85 11.43 -7.46
CA ASP A 13 -3.05 12.63 -7.18
C ASP A 13 -3.94 13.88 -7.21
N ARG A 14 -4.81 13.99 -8.22
CA ARG A 14 -5.81 15.06 -8.30
C ARG A 14 -6.78 15.05 -7.11
N LEU A 15 -7.22 13.87 -6.66
CA LEU A 15 -8.07 13.73 -5.49
C LEU A 15 -7.37 14.23 -4.21
N ILE A 16 -6.08 13.92 -4.05
CA ILE A 16 -5.26 14.39 -2.92
C ILE A 16 -5.09 15.92 -2.96
N GLU A 17 -4.91 16.50 -4.15
CA GLU A 17 -4.80 17.96 -4.32
C GLU A 17 -6.12 18.68 -4.05
N GLN A 18 -7.25 18.10 -4.50
CA GLN A 18 -8.58 18.70 -4.35
C GLN A 18 -9.14 18.58 -2.92
N THR A 19 -8.72 17.55 -2.18
CA THR A 19 -9.22 17.32 -0.82
C THR A 19 -8.36 18.07 0.19
N SER A 20 -8.99 18.99 0.92
CA SER A 20 -8.30 19.75 1.96
C SER A 20 -8.07 18.93 3.23
N VAL A 21 -7.00 19.26 3.96
CA VAL A 21 -6.74 18.70 5.30
C VAL A 21 -7.91 18.97 6.24
N SER A 22 -8.50 20.16 6.18
CA SER A 22 -9.65 20.55 7.00
C SER A 22 -10.87 19.64 6.78
N GLN A 23 -11.15 19.25 5.53
CA GLN A 23 -12.24 18.30 5.24
C GLN A 23 -11.98 16.94 5.87
N VAL A 24 -10.76 16.43 5.77
CA VAL A 24 -10.38 15.15 6.38
C VAL A 24 -10.49 15.24 7.90
N LEU A 25 -9.90 16.26 8.53
CA LEU A 25 -9.95 16.40 10.00
C LEU A 25 -11.38 16.61 10.53
N ALA A 26 -12.20 17.38 9.82
CA ALA A 26 -13.61 17.56 10.16
C ALA A 26 -14.38 16.24 10.13
N HIS A 27 -14.11 15.38 9.15
CA HIS A 27 -14.74 14.07 9.04
C HIS A 27 -14.44 13.16 10.26
N TYR A 28 -13.26 13.28 10.86
CA TYR A 28 -12.87 12.54 12.07
C TYR A 28 -13.10 13.31 13.38
N GLY A 29 -13.81 14.44 13.35
CA GLY A 29 -14.06 15.27 14.54
C GLY A 29 -12.78 15.83 15.19
N LYS A 30 -11.70 15.98 14.43
CA LYS A 30 -10.42 16.51 14.90
C LYS A 30 -10.38 18.04 14.81
N PRO A 31 -9.54 18.71 15.63
CA PRO A 31 -9.40 20.16 15.57
C PRO A 31 -8.99 20.61 14.16
N LEU A 32 -9.62 21.68 13.70
CA LEU A 32 -9.35 22.25 12.39
C LEU A 32 -8.02 23.04 12.42
N PRO A 33 -7.29 23.08 11.29
CA PRO A 33 -6.05 23.83 11.21
C PRO A 33 -6.31 25.34 11.26
N GLU A 34 -5.46 26.07 11.98
CA GLU A 34 -5.46 27.53 11.95
C GLU A 34 -5.00 28.03 10.57
N LYS A 35 -5.76 28.96 9.99
CA LYS A 35 -5.61 29.36 8.58
C LYS A 35 -4.28 30.08 8.29
N ASP A 36 -3.65 30.69 9.29
CA ASP A 36 -2.48 31.55 9.10
C ASP A 36 -1.14 30.88 9.42
N SER A 37 -1.15 29.68 10.02
CA SER A 37 0.05 29.00 10.51
C SER A 37 0.85 28.27 9.40
N GLY A 38 0.20 27.86 8.31
CA GLY A 38 0.81 27.03 7.26
C GLY A 38 1.11 25.57 7.69
N GLU A 39 1.22 25.34 8.99
CA GLU A 39 1.36 24.03 9.63
C GLU A 39 0.29 23.83 10.70
N HIS A 40 -0.16 22.60 10.88
CA HIS A 40 -1.06 22.19 11.94
C HIS A 40 -0.41 21.09 12.77
N ARG A 41 -0.43 21.25 14.10
CA ARG A 41 0.11 20.24 15.02
C ARG A 41 -1.03 19.54 15.75
N MET A 42 -0.94 18.23 15.82
CA MET A 42 -1.91 17.38 16.49
C MET A 42 -1.23 16.17 17.13
N ASP A 43 -1.99 15.43 17.94
CA ASP A 43 -1.52 14.18 18.54
C ASP A 43 -1.22 13.14 17.45
N CYS A 44 -0.23 12.29 17.73
CA CYS A 44 0.12 11.22 16.80
C CYS A 44 -1.04 10.22 16.68
N VAL A 45 -1.46 9.96 15.44
CA VAL A 45 -2.51 8.97 15.15
C VAL A 45 -1.95 7.58 14.88
N PHE A 46 -0.62 7.41 14.78
CA PHE A 46 0.00 6.15 14.35
C PHE A 46 0.46 5.25 15.51
N ASN A 47 0.58 5.80 16.71
CA ASN A 47 1.02 5.07 17.89
C ASN A 47 0.50 5.81 19.13
N GLU A 48 -0.17 5.09 20.03
CA GLU A 48 -0.72 5.62 21.28
C GLU A 48 0.39 6.17 22.19
N ASP A 49 1.55 5.52 22.23
CA ASP A 49 2.72 5.98 23.00
C ASP A 49 3.26 7.33 22.47
N CYS A 50 2.91 7.71 21.24
CA CYS A 50 3.30 8.96 20.60
C CYS A 50 2.22 10.05 20.72
N ALA A 51 1.04 9.73 21.23
CA ALA A 51 -0.07 10.67 21.33
C ALA A 51 0.17 11.70 22.45
N ASP A 52 0.91 11.33 23.50
CA ASP A 52 1.10 12.17 24.67
C ASP A 52 2.16 13.25 24.40
N SER A 53 1.72 14.46 24.04
CA SER A 53 2.59 15.62 23.91
C SER A 53 1.85 16.92 24.14
N GLN A 54 2.50 17.88 24.81
CA GLN A 54 1.92 19.19 25.09
C GLN A 54 1.67 20.04 23.83
N TYR A 55 2.37 19.75 22.72
CA TYR A 55 2.38 20.59 21.50
C TYR A 55 1.99 19.84 20.22
N GLY A 56 1.63 18.56 20.29
CA GLY A 56 1.38 17.69 19.14
C GLY A 56 2.66 17.16 18.48
N ASN A 57 2.85 15.84 18.48
CA ASN A 57 3.99 15.17 17.85
C ASN A 57 3.84 15.01 16.33
N LEU A 58 2.62 15.15 15.79
CA LEU A 58 2.32 15.05 14.36
C LEU A 58 2.19 16.44 13.76
N THR A 59 3.08 16.76 12.81
CA THR A 59 3.01 17.97 11.99
C THR A 59 2.29 17.66 10.69
N VAL A 60 1.31 18.49 10.34
CA VAL A 60 0.54 18.45 9.09
C VAL A 60 0.76 19.77 8.35
N LYS A 61 1.51 19.72 7.24
CA LYS A 61 1.79 20.86 6.37
C LYS A 61 0.63 21.11 5.41
N LEU A 62 0.01 22.28 5.48
CA LEU A 62 -1.17 22.58 4.66
C LEU A 62 -0.82 22.79 3.18
N ASN A 63 0.40 23.28 2.91
CA ASN A 63 0.85 23.66 1.56
C ASN A 63 1.65 22.56 0.84
N ASP A 64 2.11 21.53 1.54
CA ASP A 64 2.90 20.43 0.94
C ASP A 64 1.99 19.22 0.68
N VAL A 65 1.81 18.84 -0.58
CA VAL A 65 0.95 17.72 -1.00
C VAL A 65 1.66 16.37 -0.81
N ILE A 66 2.99 16.34 -0.96
CA ILE A 66 3.80 15.11 -1.01
C ILE A 66 4.25 14.70 0.38
N ASN A 67 4.88 15.62 1.12
CA ASN A 67 5.35 15.41 2.49
C ASN A 67 4.44 16.14 3.47
N ARG A 68 3.14 15.94 3.28
CA ARG A 68 2.07 16.59 4.03
C ARG A 68 2.16 16.29 5.53
N ILE A 69 2.61 15.11 5.91
CA ILE A 69 2.70 14.73 7.33
C ILE A 69 4.09 14.24 7.74
N TYR A 70 4.43 14.55 8.98
CA TYR A 70 5.61 14.02 9.67
C TYR A 70 5.37 13.93 11.18
N CYS A 71 5.59 12.74 11.74
CA CYS A 71 5.62 12.55 13.19
C CYS A 71 7.06 12.62 13.71
N HIS A 72 7.30 13.48 14.70
CA HIS A 72 8.64 13.66 15.29
C HIS A 72 9.09 12.48 16.15
N THR A 73 8.16 11.68 16.66
CA THR A 73 8.44 10.54 17.55
C THR A 73 8.56 9.23 16.77
N CYS A 74 7.48 8.76 16.13
CA CYS A 74 7.49 7.50 15.39
C CYS A 74 8.07 7.59 13.97
N LYS A 75 8.50 8.79 13.54
CA LYS A 75 9.15 9.06 12.23
C LYS A 75 8.30 8.71 11.00
N VAL A 76 7.01 8.44 11.18
CA VAL A 76 6.06 8.23 10.08
C VAL A 76 5.95 9.51 9.27
N ARG A 77 6.01 9.38 7.95
CA ARG A 77 5.89 10.47 6.98
C ARG A 77 5.04 10.04 5.80
N GLY A 78 4.41 10.99 5.14
CA GLY A 78 3.61 10.70 3.96
C GLY A 78 2.73 11.85 3.52
N ASN A 79 1.78 11.51 2.67
CA ASN A 79 0.78 12.42 2.13
C ASN A 79 -0.55 12.30 2.89
N LEU A 80 -1.61 12.88 2.32
CA LEU A 80 -2.96 12.85 2.90
C LEU A 80 -3.52 11.43 3.08
N LEU A 81 -3.19 10.49 2.19
CA LEU A 81 -3.64 9.10 2.32
C LEU A 81 -3.00 8.43 3.54
N THR A 82 -1.73 8.74 3.82
CA THR A 82 -1.04 8.21 5.02
C THR A 82 -1.68 8.74 6.30
N LEU A 83 -2.06 10.03 6.33
CA LEU A 83 -2.81 10.60 7.45
C LEU A 83 -4.14 9.88 7.66
N LEU A 84 -4.89 9.68 6.57
CA LEU A 84 -6.19 9.03 6.61
C LEU A 84 -6.09 7.57 7.08
N HIS A 85 -5.08 6.84 6.61
CA HIS A 85 -4.82 5.49 7.12
C HIS A 85 -4.56 5.49 8.63
N GLY A 86 -3.73 6.41 9.14
CA GLY A 86 -3.46 6.51 10.57
C GLY A 86 -4.69 6.87 11.40
N LEU A 87 -5.58 7.72 10.86
CA LEU A 87 -6.85 8.08 11.51
C LEU A 87 -7.83 6.89 11.61
N GLU A 88 -7.77 5.94 10.68
CA GLU A 88 -8.63 4.75 10.65
C GLU A 88 -8.07 3.59 11.47
N THR A 89 -6.78 3.29 11.30
CA THR A 89 -6.18 2.05 11.81
C THR A 89 -5.40 2.24 13.11
N HIS A 90 -5.15 3.50 13.49
CA HIS A 90 -4.26 3.88 14.57
C HIS A 90 -2.85 3.27 14.48
N ARG A 91 -2.39 2.96 13.25
CA ARG A 91 -1.14 2.25 12.99
C ARG A 91 -0.40 2.84 11.78
N PRO A 92 0.94 2.73 11.74
CA PRO A 92 1.70 3.09 10.56
C PRO A 92 1.43 2.12 9.39
N PRO A 93 1.59 2.56 8.13
CA PRO A 93 1.48 1.67 6.97
C PRO A 93 2.45 0.49 7.04
N THR A 94 2.02 -0.67 6.57
CA THR A 94 2.87 -1.87 6.54
C THR A 94 4.03 -1.65 5.58
N GLY A 95 5.27 -1.70 6.08
CA GLY A 95 6.47 -1.43 5.27
C GLY A 95 6.75 0.06 5.01
N GLY A 96 6.10 0.96 5.75
CA GLY A 96 6.39 2.40 5.73
C GLY A 96 5.80 3.19 4.57
N ARG A 97 5.10 2.55 3.64
CA ARG A 97 4.32 3.19 2.57
C ARG A 97 3.04 2.40 2.31
N LEU A 98 1.95 3.10 1.98
CA LEU A 98 0.70 2.47 1.61
C LEU A 98 0.85 1.68 0.30
N ARG A 99 0.51 0.40 0.33
CA ARG A 99 0.54 -0.50 -0.83
C ARG A 99 -0.69 -1.41 -0.83
N GLY A 100 -1.02 -1.95 -2.00
CA GLY A 100 -2.06 -2.97 -2.14
C GLY A 100 -3.42 -2.54 -1.59
N GLU A 101 -4.00 -3.36 -0.71
CA GLU A 101 -5.31 -3.11 -0.11
C GLU A 101 -5.33 -1.88 0.80
N GLU A 102 -4.28 -1.62 1.58
CA GLU A 102 -4.21 -0.42 2.44
C GLU A 102 -4.36 0.87 1.61
N PHE A 103 -3.71 0.89 0.45
CA PHE A 103 -3.80 2.02 -0.48
C PHE A 103 -5.21 2.16 -1.05
N LYS A 104 -5.82 1.07 -1.52
CA LYS A 104 -7.18 1.09 -2.09
C LYS A 104 -8.21 1.55 -1.07
N THR A 105 -8.13 1.06 0.17
CA THR A 105 -9.02 1.47 1.26
C THR A 105 -8.86 2.95 1.58
N ALA A 106 -7.62 3.44 1.68
CA ALA A 106 -7.37 4.86 1.93
C ALA A 106 -7.91 5.75 0.80
N VAL A 107 -7.76 5.34 -0.47
CA VAL A 107 -8.30 6.07 -1.63
C VAL A 107 -9.83 6.04 -1.63
N ALA A 108 -10.45 4.88 -1.37
CA ALA A 108 -11.90 4.75 -1.29
C ALA A 108 -12.48 5.69 -0.23
N LYS A 109 -11.83 5.75 0.94
CA LYS A 109 -12.25 6.64 2.02
C LYS A 109 -12.02 8.11 1.69
N LEU A 110 -10.92 8.45 1.01
CA LEU A 110 -10.70 9.82 0.54
C LEU A 110 -11.77 10.27 -0.47
N ARG A 111 -12.23 9.38 -1.35
CA ARG A 111 -13.34 9.67 -2.28
C ARG A 111 -14.65 9.91 -1.55
N GLU A 112 -14.93 9.12 -0.52
CA GLU A 112 -16.10 9.30 0.36
C GLU A 112 -16.09 10.69 1.01
N ILE A 113 -14.96 11.09 1.59
CA ILE A 113 -14.79 12.42 2.20
C ILE A 113 -14.91 13.54 1.16
N ALA A 114 -14.40 13.33 -0.04
CA ALA A 114 -14.52 14.28 -1.15
C ALA A 114 -15.93 14.34 -1.78
N GLY A 115 -16.86 13.47 -1.35
CA GLY A 115 -18.21 13.38 -1.91
C GLY A 115 -18.26 12.84 -3.34
N GLN A 116 -17.21 12.16 -3.79
CA GLN A 116 -17.19 11.51 -5.11
C GLN A 116 -17.81 10.12 -5.03
N PRO A 117 -18.74 9.75 -5.92
CA PRO A 117 -19.32 8.42 -5.93
C PRO A 117 -18.23 7.38 -6.18
N SER A 118 -18.12 6.41 -5.26
CA SER A 118 -17.19 5.30 -5.41
C SER A 118 -17.67 4.38 -6.55
N GLU A 119 -17.07 4.48 -7.74
CA GLU A 119 -17.35 3.57 -8.87
C GLU A 119 -16.82 2.13 -8.66
N ASN A 120 -16.49 1.73 -7.43
CA ASN A 120 -16.16 0.34 -7.10
C ASN A 120 -16.65 -0.02 -5.69
N PRO A 121 -17.82 -0.67 -5.55
CA PRO A 121 -18.20 -1.32 -4.31
C PRO A 121 -17.55 -2.71 -4.27
N SER A 122 -16.44 -2.85 -3.53
CA SER A 122 -16.12 -4.14 -2.92
C SER A 122 -16.70 -4.13 -1.50
N PRO A 123 -17.64 -5.05 -1.18
CA PRO A 123 -18.34 -5.02 0.09
C PRO A 123 -17.43 -5.60 1.18
N VAL A 124 -16.99 -4.76 2.11
CA VAL A 124 -16.62 -5.24 3.45
C VAL A 124 -17.83 -5.05 4.35
N SER A 125 -18.61 -6.12 4.44
CA SER A 125 -19.64 -6.32 5.46
C SER A 125 -19.11 -5.93 6.83
N SER A 126 -19.73 -4.92 7.43
CA SER A 126 -19.63 -4.65 8.86
C SER A 126 -21.04 -4.73 9.44
N ALA A 127 -21.36 -5.86 10.07
CA ALA A 127 -22.43 -6.00 11.05
C ALA A 127 -22.19 -7.27 11.90
N PRO A 128 -22.62 -7.28 13.17
CA PRO A 128 -21.87 -7.84 14.30
C PRO A 128 -22.15 -9.31 14.58
N VAL A 129 -21.12 -9.99 15.11
CA VAL A 129 -21.21 -11.34 15.67
C VAL A 129 -21.84 -11.24 17.07
N ILE A 130 -23.05 -11.77 17.23
CA ILE A 130 -23.62 -12.18 18.52
C ILE A 130 -23.95 -13.67 18.42
N ALA A 131 -23.64 -14.35 19.52
CA ALA A 131 -23.61 -15.79 19.75
C ALA A 131 -24.92 -16.54 19.42
N GLU A 132 -24.83 -17.80 18.97
CA GLU A 132 -25.01 -18.99 19.81
C GLU A 132 -25.02 -20.28 18.96
N SER A 133 -24.29 -21.27 19.47
CA SER A 133 -24.59 -22.72 19.53
C SER A 133 -25.52 -23.33 18.47
N PHE A 134 -25.04 -24.37 17.77
CA PHE A 134 -25.57 -25.76 17.79
C PHE A 134 -25.10 -26.55 16.54
N HIS A 135 -24.20 -27.51 16.77
CA HIS A 135 -24.13 -28.79 16.04
C HIS A 135 -25.32 -29.66 16.49
N PRO A 136 -25.87 -30.62 15.69
CA PRO A 136 -25.13 -31.84 15.33
C PRO A 136 -25.44 -32.53 13.95
N THR A 137 -24.36 -32.97 13.29
CA THR A 137 -24.10 -34.33 12.75
C THR A 137 -24.98 -34.93 11.60
N PRO A 138 -24.66 -36.11 11.00
CA PRO A 138 -24.25 -36.21 9.58
C PRO A 138 -25.09 -37.21 8.76
N GLN A 139 -25.25 -37.05 7.43
CA GLN A 139 -25.78 -38.15 6.61
C GLN A 139 -25.15 -38.27 5.22
N ALA A 140 -24.49 -39.43 5.07
CA ALA A 140 -24.49 -40.37 3.95
C ALA A 140 -24.11 -39.90 2.52
N ARG A 141 -23.00 -40.50 2.03
CA ARG A 141 -22.75 -40.76 0.60
C ARG A 141 -23.88 -41.63 0.01
N PRO A 142 -24.13 -41.50 -1.30
CA PRO A 142 -23.69 -42.59 -2.18
C PRO A 142 -22.99 -42.12 -3.46
N SER A 143 -22.27 -43.09 -4.02
CA SER A 143 -21.38 -43.04 -5.17
C SER A 143 -22.09 -42.88 -6.53
N ALA A 144 -21.34 -42.27 -7.45
CA ALA A 144 -21.17 -42.61 -8.87
C ALA A 144 -22.39 -42.95 -9.74
N SER A 145 -22.74 -42.05 -10.65
CA SER A 145 -22.48 -42.21 -12.10
C SER A 145 -23.24 -41.14 -12.88
N ALA A 146 -22.51 -40.25 -13.54
CA ALA A 146 -23.05 -39.46 -14.64
C ALA A 146 -21.95 -39.22 -15.67
N SER A 147 -22.08 -39.90 -16.80
CA SER A 147 -21.39 -39.53 -18.03
C SER A 147 -22.03 -38.29 -18.64
N SER A 148 -21.18 -37.50 -19.29
CA SER A 148 -21.45 -36.60 -20.42
C SER A 148 -21.70 -35.11 -20.11
N SER A 149 -20.63 -34.35 -20.37
CA SER A 149 -20.62 -33.13 -21.20
C SER A 149 -21.20 -31.83 -20.61
N ALA A 150 -20.32 -31.00 -20.03
CA ALA A 150 -20.36 -29.54 -20.23
C ALA A 150 -19.03 -28.90 -19.81
N THR A 151 -18.40 -28.23 -20.77
CA THR A 151 -17.23 -27.37 -20.67
C THR A 151 -17.41 -26.33 -19.57
N SER A 152 -16.75 -26.52 -18.43
CA SER A 152 -16.52 -25.44 -17.46
C SER A 152 -15.06 -25.48 -17.05
N SER A 153 -14.35 -24.41 -17.44
CA SER A 153 -12.96 -24.17 -17.07
C SER A 153 -12.87 -24.09 -15.54
N ALA A 154 -12.52 -25.21 -14.92
CA ALA A 154 -12.24 -25.31 -13.50
C ALA A 154 -11.15 -24.28 -13.14
N ALA A 155 -11.48 -23.37 -12.21
CA ALA A 155 -10.53 -22.42 -11.66
C ALA A 155 -9.35 -23.21 -11.06
N ALA A 156 -8.22 -23.20 -11.76
CA ALA A 156 -7.02 -23.89 -11.34
C ALA A 156 -6.57 -23.30 -10.00
N LYS A 157 -6.32 -24.19 -9.02
CA LYS A 157 -5.74 -23.82 -7.73
C LYS A 157 -4.45 -23.03 -8.00
N LEU A 158 -4.39 -21.77 -7.55
CA LEU A 158 -3.19 -20.94 -7.63
C LEU A 158 -2.07 -21.62 -6.84
N THR A 159 -1.24 -22.38 -7.57
CA THR A 159 -0.10 -23.09 -7.01
C THR A 159 1.12 -22.20 -7.15
N ASN A 160 1.91 -22.05 -6.09
CA ASN A 160 3.15 -21.31 -6.16
C ASN A 160 4.08 -21.99 -7.18
N THR A 161 4.21 -21.37 -8.35
CA THR A 161 5.01 -21.87 -9.47
C THR A 161 6.30 -21.05 -9.50
N PRO A 162 7.48 -21.68 -9.42
CA PRO A 162 8.74 -20.95 -9.42
C PRO A 162 8.92 -20.19 -10.74
N LEU A 163 9.55 -19.02 -10.68
CA LEU A 163 9.59 -18.04 -11.78
C LEU A 163 10.11 -18.63 -13.10
N HIS A 164 11.11 -19.52 -13.07
CA HIS A 164 11.65 -20.16 -14.28
C HIS A 164 10.68 -21.12 -14.98
N ARG A 165 9.66 -21.62 -14.26
CA ARG A 165 8.60 -22.51 -14.79
C ARG A 165 7.31 -21.77 -15.13
N HIS A 166 7.30 -20.44 -14.99
CA HIS A 166 6.12 -19.64 -15.21
C HIS A 166 5.82 -19.49 -16.71
N GLU A 167 4.54 -19.53 -17.10
CA GLU A 167 4.13 -19.48 -18.52
C GLU A 167 4.52 -18.14 -19.17
N LYS A 168 4.36 -17.04 -18.44
CA LYS A 168 4.79 -15.70 -18.86
C LYS A 168 6.31 -15.63 -19.03
N GLU A 169 6.74 -15.22 -20.22
CA GLU A 169 8.15 -15.00 -20.56
C GLU A 169 8.83 -13.97 -19.65
N ALA A 170 8.15 -12.85 -19.35
CA ALA A 170 8.69 -11.85 -18.44
C ALA A 170 9.04 -12.40 -17.04
N ALA A 171 8.26 -13.37 -16.54
CA ALA A 171 8.55 -14.02 -15.26
C ALA A 171 9.76 -14.96 -15.37
N ARG A 172 9.95 -15.62 -16.52
CA ARG A 172 11.13 -16.44 -16.78
C ARG A 172 12.39 -15.59 -16.93
N ALA A 173 12.30 -14.45 -17.61
CA ALA A 173 13.42 -13.51 -17.75
C ALA A 173 13.93 -13.03 -16.37
N LEU A 174 13.02 -12.74 -15.43
CA LEU A 174 13.40 -12.36 -14.07
C LEU A 174 14.19 -13.45 -13.31
N ALA A 175 14.01 -14.73 -13.65
CA ALA A 175 14.77 -15.81 -13.01
C ALA A 175 16.27 -15.75 -13.37
N ASN A 176 16.60 -15.21 -14.56
CA ASN A 176 17.97 -15.12 -15.07
C ASN A 176 18.50 -13.68 -15.08
N LEU A 177 17.81 -12.74 -14.44
CA LEU A 177 18.19 -11.32 -14.43
C LEU A 177 19.63 -11.08 -13.95
N HIS A 178 20.14 -11.97 -13.09
CA HIS A 178 21.51 -11.93 -12.59
C HIS A 178 22.59 -12.07 -13.68
N GLU A 179 22.26 -12.67 -14.82
CA GLU A 179 23.18 -12.81 -15.96
C GLU A 179 23.41 -11.48 -16.69
N GLU A 180 22.49 -10.53 -16.55
CA GLU A 180 22.56 -9.20 -17.17
C GLU A 180 23.22 -8.15 -16.27
N LEU A 181 23.58 -8.50 -15.04
CA LEU A 181 24.19 -7.57 -14.10
C LEU A 181 25.65 -7.29 -14.46
N ILE A 182 26.01 -6.00 -14.43
CA ILE A 182 27.37 -5.55 -14.71
C ILE A 182 28.22 -5.76 -13.46
N VAL A 183 29.13 -6.73 -13.52
CA VAL A 183 30.05 -7.07 -12.43
C VAL A 183 31.33 -6.22 -12.47
N ASP A 184 31.72 -5.74 -13.65
CA ASP A 184 32.95 -4.97 -13.80
C ASP A 184 32.75 -3.51 -13.39
N VAL A 185 33.58 -3.05 -12.46
CA VAL A 185 33.52 -1.68 -11.89
C VAL A 185 33.81 -0.62 -12.95
N SER A 186 34.53 -0.96 -14.04
CA SER A 186 34.77 -0.06 -15.17
C SER A 186 33.51 0.22 -15.98
N GLU A 187 32.63 -0.78 -16.10
CA GLU A 187 31.45 -0.76 -16.94
C GLU A 187 30.19 -0.29 -16.18
N MET A 188 30.28 -0.18 -14.84
CA MET A 188 29.21 0.31 -13.98
C MET A 188 28.94 1.81 -14.15
N SER A 189 27.73 2.23 -13.78
CA SER A 189 27.42 3.66 -13.62
C SER A 189 28.31 4.30 -12.54
N PRO A 190 28.62 5.61 -12.62
CA PRO A 190 29.52 6.28 -11.67
C PRO A 190 29.10 6.13 -10.19
N GLU A 191 27.80 6.18 -9.91
CA GLU A 191 27.26 6.01 -8.55
C GLU A 191 27.43 4.58 -8.03
N ALA A 192 27.17 3.57 -8.88
CA ALA A 192 27.35 2.17 -8.54
C ALA A 192 28.83 1.84 -8.32
N ALA A 193 29.70 2.33 -9.21
CA ALA A 193 31.14 2.18 -9.07
C ALA A 193 31.67 2.83 -7.79
N GLN A 194 31.18 4.01 -7.41
CA GLN A 194 31.53 4.67 -6.15
C GLN A 194 31.11 3.83 -4.93
N TYR A 195 29.91 3.25 -4.97
CA TYR A 195 29.41 2.38 -3.92
C TYR A 195 30.28 1.11 -3.75
N VAL A 196 30.71 0.49 -4.84
CA VAL A 196 31.64 -0.66 -4.82
C VAL A 196 33.00 -0.24 -4.26
N ARG A 197 33.58 0.86 -4.74
CA ARG A 197 34.89 1.36 -4.28
C ARG A 197 34.90 1.73 -2.80
N SER A 198 33.78 2.23 -2.26
CA SER A 198 33.66 2.54 -0.82
C SER A 198 33.74 1.31 0.10
N ARG A 199 33.63 0.09 -0.45
CA ARG A 199 33.63 -1.16 0.30
C ARG A 199 34.76 -2.05 -0.18
N SER A 200 35.85 -2.06 0.58
CA SER A 200 37.05 -2.88 0.29
C SER A 200 36.78 -4.39 0.20
N TRP A 201 35.67 -4.87 0.77
CA TRP A 201 35.28 -6.28 0.73
C TRP A 201 34.48 -6.67 -0.52
N MET A 202 34.01 -5.71 -1.31
CA MET A 202 33.12 -5.96 -2.46
C MET A 202 33.94 -6.09 -3.75
N THR A 203 34.69 -7.20 -3.87
CA THR A 203 35.53 -7.48 -5.04
C THR A 203 34.69 -8.05 -6.20
N PRO A 204 35.11 -7.86 -7.47
CA PRO A 204 34.41 -8.45 -8.62
C PRO A 204 34.27 -9.98 -8.53
N GLU A 205 35.26 -10.66 -7.95
CA GLU A 205 35.21 -12.11 -7.72
C GLU A 205 34.10 -12.52 -6.76
N LEU A 206 33.89 -11.73 -5.69
CA LEU A 206 32.87 -11.98 -4.70
C LEU A 206 31.48 -11.67 -5.24
N MET A 207 31.35 -10.60 -6.03
CA MET A 207 30.12 -10.26 -6.75
C MET A 207 29.71 -11.38 -7.72
N LYS A 208 30.66 -11.86 -8.53
CA LYS A 208 30.43 -13.00 -9.44
C LYS A 208 30.01 -14.27 -8.70
N LYS A 209 30.60 -14.54 -7.53
CA LYS A 209 30.24 -15.67 -6.67
C LYS A 209 28.81 -15.55 -6.13
N TRP A 210 28.31 -14.35 -5.91
CA TRP A 210 26.96 -14.08 -5.44
C TRP A 210 25.91 -14.02 -6.55
N GLY A 211 26.32 -14.12 -7.82
CA GLY A 211 25.41 -13.91 -8.94
C GLY A 211 24.97 -12.46 -9.03
N VAL A 212 25.91 -11.54 -8.82
CA VAL A 212 25.78 -10.10 -9.06
C VAL A 212 26.80 -9.67 -10.07
#